data_AF-A0A969F0G4-F1
#
_entry.id   AF-A0A969F0G4-F1
#
_cell.length_a   1.000
_cell.length_b   1.000
_cell.length_c   1.000
_cell.angle_alpha   90.00
_cell.angle_beta   90.00
_cell.angle_gamma   90.00
#
_symmetry.space_group_name_H-M   'P 1'
#
loop_
_entity.id
_entity.type
_entity.pdbx_description
1 polymer ?
#
loop_
_entity_poly.entity_id
_entity_poly.type
_entity_poly.pdbx_seq_one_letter_code
_entity_poly.pdbx_strand_id
1 'polypeptide(L)'
;MATPSMATVSGAVNEIAASFAADAAARSRRTALDAKDFAGLFEAGFLLTGMPVQAGGLWGGIRESVRHYANMVRMLGRADPSVALVAAMHPSVLAFWLAALDDGHWDDALRKQAQRNFERAAAGHWWGTVISEPGSGGDPNRTTSTAIA
;
A
#
# COMPACT_ATOMS: atom_id res chain seq x y z
N MET A 1 -11.40 -20.23 -4.94
CA MET A 1 -11.81 -18.82 -4.87
C MET A 1 -11.54 -18.20 -6.23
N ALA A 2 -12.40 -17.30 -6.71
CA ALA A 2 -12.15 -16.60 -7.98
C ALA A 2 -10.88 -15.72 -7.86
N THR A 3 -10.09 -15.65 -8.92
CA THR A 3 -8.92 -14.75 -8.98
C THR A 3 -9.40 -13.30 -8.78
N PRO A 4 -8.82 -12.53 -7.85
CA PRO A 4 -9.22 -11.15 -7.64
C PRO A 4 -8.94 -10.31 -8.90
N SER A 5 -9.79 -9.31 -9.13
CA SER A 5 -9.64 -8.30 -10.16
C SER A 5 -9.72 -6.91 -9.53
N MET A 6 -9.22 -5.87 -10.19
CA MET A 6 -9.36 -4.48 -9.70
C MET A 6 -10.82 -4.12 -9.37
N ALA A 7 -11.79 -4.60 -10.16
CA ALA A 7 -13.21 -4.32 -9.94
C ALA A 7 -13.73 -5.02 -8.68
N THR A 8 -13.40 -6.30 -8.47
CA THR A 8 -13.86 -7.04 -7.28
C THR A 8 -13.21 -6.49 -6.01
N VAL A 9 -11.91 -6.14 -6.05
CA VAL A 9 -11.22 -5.51 -4.93
C VAL A 9 -11.85 -4.15 -4.61
N SER A 10 -12.11 -3.33 -5.62
CA SER A 10 -12.76 -2.02 -5.42
C SER A 10 -14.16 -2.14 -4.82
N GLY A 11 -14.93 -3.19 -5.18
CA GLY A 11 -16.23 -3.48 -4.58
C GLY A 11 -16.12 -3.82 -3.09
N ALA A 12 -15.22 -4.73 -2.74
CA ALA A 12 -14.96 -5.11 -1.35
C ALA A 12 -14.45 -3.92 -0.50
N VAL A 13 -13.55 -3.10 -1.05
CA VAL A 13 -13.09 -1.87 -0.37
C VAL A 13 -14.24 -0.89 -0.14
N ASN A 14 -15.19 -0.77 -1.08
CA ASN A 14 -16.36 0.08 -0.90
C ASN A 14 -17.27 -0.42 0.25
N GLU A 15 -17.46 -1.74 0.38
CA GLU A 15 -18.22 -2.33 1.50
C GLU A 15 -17.52 -2.10 2.84
N ILE A 16 -16.20 -2.31 2.90
CA ILE A 16 -15.39 -2.00 4.08
C ILE A 16 -15.51 -0.52 4.44
N ALA A 17 -15.35 0.38 3.48
CA ALA A 17 -15.49 1.82 3.71
C ALA A 17 -16.90 2.20 4.19
N ALA A 18 -17.95 1.57 3.68
CA ALA A 18 -19.32 1.78 4.17
C ALA A 18 -19.46 1.40 5.65
N SER A 19 -18.87 0.27 6.06
CA SER A 19 -18.84 -0.14 7.48
C SER A 19 -18.10 0.87 8.36
N PHE A 20 -16.97 1.40 7.89
CA PHE A 20 -16.19 2.40 8.62
C PHE A 20 -16.97 3.71 8.78
N ALA A 21 -17.69 4.12 7.74
CA ALA A 21 -18.50 5.33 7.76
C ALA A 21 -19.69 5.22 8.73
N ALA A 22 -20.28 4.03 8.88
CA ALA A 22 -21.34 3.79 9.86
C ALA A 22 -20.85 4.04 11.31
N ASP A 23 -19.58 3.76 11.60
CA ASP A 23 -18.95 3.92 12.92
C ASP A 23 -18.05 5.16 13.03
N ALA A 24 -18.18 6.13 12.13
CA ALA A 24 -17.24 7.27 11.99
C ALA A 24 -16.98 8.03 13.30
N ALA A 25 -18.01 8.18 14.15
CA ALA A 25 -17.87 8.85 15.44
C ALA A 25 -16.96 8.09 16.42
N ALA A 26 -17.07 6.77 16.49
CA ALA A 26 -16.22 5.94 17.34
C ALA A 26 -14.79 5.90 16.78
N ARG A 27 -14.67 5.74 15.46
CA ARG A 27 -13.39 5.65 14.75
C ARG A 27 -12.57 6.94 14.82
N SER A 28 -13.21 8.12 14.81
CA SER A 28 -12.50 9.40 14.96
C SER A 28 -11.96 9.68 16.37
N ARG A 29 -12.51 9.02 17.41
CA ARG A 29 -12.07 9.19 18.81
C ARG A 29 -11.04 8.17 19.27
N ARG A 30 -10.78 7.12 18.48
CA ARG A 30 -9.82 6.08 18.86
C ARG A 30 -8.40 6.63 18.81
N THR A 31 -7.54 6.07 19.64
CA THR A 31 -6.11 6.41 19.71
C THR A 31 -5.21 5.33 19.10
N ALA A 32 -5.79 4.20 18.68
CA ALA A 32 -5.09 3.08 18.06
C ALA A 32 -5.89 2.55 16.87
N LEU A 33 -5.18 2.03 15.87
CA LEU A 33 -5.77 1.34 14.73
C LEU A 33 -6.10 -0.11 15.09
N ASP A 34 -7.16 -0.67 14.48
CA ASP A 34 -7.51 -2.08 14.66
C ASP A 34 -6.83 -2.93 13.57
N ALA A 35 -6.13 -3.98 13.98
CA ALA A 35 -5.52 -4.94 13.06
C ALA A 35 -6.55 -5.61 12.12
N LYS A 36 -7.81 -5.73 12.56
CA LYS A 36 -8.90 -6.31 11.76
C LYS A 36 -9.22 -5.48 10.53
N ASP A 37 -9.07 -4.16 10.59
CA ASP A 37 -9.30 -3.29 9.43
C ASP A 37 -8.32 -3.64 8.30
N PHE A 38 -7.06 -3.88 8.66
CA PHE A 38 -5.99 -4.25 7.73
C PHE A 38 -6.09 -5.69 7.26
N ALA A 39 -6.52 -6.62 8.13
CA ALA A 39 -6.84 -7.97 7.74
C ALA A 39 -7.98 -7.99 6.70
N GLY A 40 -9.04 -7.20 6.92
CA GLY A 40 -10.14 -7.06 5.96
C GLY A 40 -9.68 -6.53 4.60
N LEU A 41 -8.80 -5.52 4.58
CA LEU A 41 -8.20 -5.01 3.34
C LEU A 41 -7.31 -6.04 2.64
N PHE A 42 -6.58 -6.86 3.41
CA PHE A 42 -5.78 -7.96 2.87
C PHE A 42 -6.66 -9.04 2.22
N GLU A 43 -7.68 -9.53 2.92
CA GLU A 43 -8.63 -10.51 2.40
C GLU A 43 -9.40 -9.99 1.18
N ALA A 44 -9.68 -8.68 1.15
CA ALA A 44 -10.26 -8.01 -0.01
C ALA A 44 -9.32 -7.93 -1.22
N GLY A 45 -8.03 -8.23 -1.07
CA GLY A 45 -7.01 -8.17 -2.12
C GLY A 45 -6.38 -6.79 -2.33
N PHE A 46 -6.54 -5.85 -1.40
CA PHE A 46 -6.05 -4.48 -1.55
C PHE A 46 -4.52 -4.42 -1.79
N LEU A 47 -3.74 -5.24 -1.09
CA LEU A 47 -2.27 -5.23 -1.21
C LEU A 47 -1.80 -5.66 -2.60
N LEU A 48 -2.59 -6.47 -3.32
CA LEU A 48 -2.28 -6.88 -4.68
C LEU A 48 -2.36 -5.71 -5.67
N THR A 49 -3.05 -4.62 -5.32
CA THR A 49 -3.24 -3.46 -6.19
C THR A 49 -1.95 -2.67 -6.44
N GLY A 50 -0.92 -2.85 -5.60
CA GLY A 50 0.42 -2.29 -5.79
C GLY A 50 1.47 -3.30 -6.27
N MET A 51 1.08 -4.55 -6.53
CA MET A 51 1.98 -5.60 -6.99
C MET A 51 1.87 -5.80 -8.50
N PRO A 52 2.99 -5.99 -9.24
CA PRO A 52 2.94 -6.18 -10.68
C PRO A 52 2.22 -7.48 -11.05
N VAL A 53 1.49 -7.47 -12.18
CA VAL A 53 0.77 -8.66 -12.68
C VAL A 53 1.68 -9.88 -12.87
N GLN A 54 2.93 -9.66 -13.24
CA GLN A 54 3.95 -10.71 -13.43
C GLN A 54 4.32 -11.40 -12.10
N ALA A 55 4.12 -10.73 -10.97
CA ALA A 55 4.33 -11.27 -9.62
C ALA A 55 3.02 -11.73 -8.96
N GLY A 56 1.94 -11.89 -9.74
CA GLY A 56 0.63 -12.32 -9.24
C GLY A 56 -0.22 -11.19 -8.63
N GLY A 57 0.17 -9.93 -8.84
CA GLY A 57 -0.60 -8.77 -8.42
C GLY A 57 -1.61 -8.27 -9.46
N LEU A 58 -2.08 -7.05 -9.28
CA LEU A 58 -3.08 -6.39 -10.13
C LEU A 58 -2.57 -5.13 -10.83
N TRP A 59 -1.31 -4.73 -10.57
CA TRP A 59 -0.72 -3.53 -11.17
C TRP A 59 -0.25 -3.82 -12.60
N GLY A 60 -1.01 -3.33 -13.58
CA GLY A 60 -0.68 -3.40 -15.02
C GLY A 60 0.15 -2.22 -15.53
N GLY A 61 0.53 -1.28 -14.65
CA GLY A 61 1.23 -0.04 -15.01
C GLY A 61 0.45 1.22 -14.63
N ILE A 62 1.11 2.37 -14.75
CA ILE A 62 0.59 3.67 -14.27
C ILE A 62 -0.78 3.99 -14.86
N ARG A 63 -0.91 3.94 -16.20
CA ARG A 63 -2.13 4.34 -16.92
C ARG A 63 -3.34 3.48 -16.54
N GLU A 64 -3.11 2.20 -16.30
CA GLU A 64 -4.15 1.22 -16.03
C GLU A 64 -4.54 1.18 -14.55
N SER A 65 -3.57 1.40 -13.64
CA SER A 65 -3.75 1.03 -12.23
C SER A 65 -3.98 2.23 -11.31
N VAL A 66 -3.33 3.37 -11.57
CA VAL A 66 -3.32 4.53 -10.64
C VAL A 66 -4.72 5.03 -10.33
N ARG A 67 -5.60 5.12 -11.33
CA ARG A 67 -6.96 5.62 -11.13
C ARG A 67 -7.78 4.72 -10.21
N HIS A 68 -7.69 3.41 -10.40
CA HIS A 68 -8.41 2.46 -9.55
C HIS A 68 -7.90 2.54 -8.11
N TYR A 69 -6.58 2.51 -7.93
CA TYR A 69 -5.96 2.64 -6.63
C TYR A 69 -6.34 3.95 -5.91
N ALA A 70 -6.19 5.10 -6.57
CA ALA A 70 -6.51 6.40 -6.00
C ALA A 70 -7.98 6.50 -5.59
N ASN A 71 -8.89 5.88 -6.36
CA ASN A 71 -10.30 5.82 -5.99
C ASN A 71 -10.53 4.97 -4.73
N MET A 72 -9.85 3.83 -4.58
CA MET A 72 -9.94 3.01 -3.38
C MET A 72 -9.43 3.74 -2.14
N VAL A 73 -8.28 4.40 -2.22
CA VAL A 73 -7.76 5.25 -1.12
C VAL A 73 -8.72 6.40 -0.83
N ARG A 74 -9.32 7.03 -1.84
CA ARG A 74 -10.31 8.09 -1.65
C ARG A 74 -11.58 7.61 -0.96
N MET A 75 -12.06 6.40 -1.27
CA MET A 75 -13.20 5.79 -0.57
C MET A 75 -12.87 5.59 0.91
N LEU A 76 -11.71 4.97 1.19
CA LEU A 76 -11.23 4.80 2.57
C LEU A 76 -11.07 6.14 3.28
N GLY A 77 -10.47 7.14 2.64
CA GLY A 77 -10.20 8.44 3.25
C GLY A 77 -11.46 9.21 3.65
N ARG A 78 -12.58 9.00 2.95
CA ARG A 78 -13.87 9.58 3.35
C ARG A 78 -14.51 8.89 4.54
N ALA A 79 -14.20 7.61 4.75
CA ALA A 79 -14.79 6.82 5.82
C ALA A 79 -13.91 6.78 7.08
N ASP A 80 -12.60 6.68 6.89
CA ASP A 80 -11.58 6.56 7.93
C ASP A 80 -10.22 7.08 7.43
N PRO A 81 -9.89 8.37 7.70
CA PRO A 81 -8.63 8.97 7.26
C PRO A 81 -7.38 8.28 7.80
N SER A 82 -7.43 7.68 9.00
CA SER A 82 -6.27 7.03 9.60
C SER A 82 -5.93 5.71 8.93
N VAL A 83 -6.95 4.89 8.62
CA VAL A 83 -6.73 3.66 7.82
C VAL A 83 -6.31 4.02 6.41
N ALA A 84 -6.92 5.04 5.81
CA ALA A 84 -6.58 5.51 4.47
C ALA A 84 -5.12 5.97 4.36
N LEU A 85 -4.58 6.62 5.39
CA LEU A 85 -3.18 7.04 5.42
C LEU A 85 -2.24 5.83 5.33
N VAL A 86 -2.46 4.80 6.16
CA VAL A 86 -1.64 3.58 6.13
C VAL A 86 -1.81 2.86 4.79
N ALA A 87 -3.05 2.77 4.28
CA ALA A 87 -3.36 2.21 2.98
C ALA A 87 -2.60 2.93 1.85
N ALA A 88 -2.55 4.26 1.91
CA ALA A 88 -1.84 5.11 0.96
C ALA A 88 -0.33 4.85 0.91
N MET A 89 0.28 4.49 2.05
CA MET A 89 1.73 4.28 2.17
C MET A 89 2.19 2.96 1.54
N HIS A 90 1.35 1.92 1.53
CA HIS A 90 1.74 0.59 1.09
C HIS A 90 2.31 0.54 -0.35
N PRO A 91 1.61 1.05 -1.38
CA PRO A 91 2.18 1.06 -2.72
C PRO A 91 3.23 2.15 -2.92
N SER A 92 3.34 3.17 -2.07
CA SER A 92 4.49 4.09 -2.13
C SER A 92 5.81 3.35 -1.85
N VAL A 93 5.78 2.29 -1.03
CA VAL A 93 6.93 1.40 -0.82
C VAL A 93 7.14 0.48 -2.03
N LEU A 94 6.05 -0.06 -2.60
CA LEU A 94 6.15 -0.94 -3.77
C LEU A 94 6.55 -0.18 -5.05
N ALA A 95 6.22 1.11 -5.15
CA ALA A 95 6.50 1.95 -6.30
C ALA A 95 7.99 2.07 -6.61
N PHE A 96 8.87 1.99 -5.61
CA PHE A 96 10.33 1.96 -5.84
C PHE A 96 10.74 0.73 -6.65
N TRP A 97 10.12 -0.42 -6.39
CA TRP A 97 10.35 -1.64 -7.15
C TRP A 97 9.65 -1.57 -8.52
N LEU A 98 8.46 -0.97 -8.60
CA LEU A 98 7.76 -0.81 -9.88
C LEU A 98 8.51 0.12 -10.85
N ALA A 99 9.02 1.25 -10.36
CA ALA A 99 9.80 2.20 -11.17
C ALA A 99 11.14 1.61 -11.61
N ALA A 100 11.81 0.88 -10.73
CA ALA A 100 13.03 0.17 -11.10
C ALA A 100 12.77 -0.86 -12.23
N LEU A 101 11.60 -1.53 -12.26
CA LEU A 101 11.23 -2.49 -13.32
C LEU A 101 11.22 -1.84 -14.71
N ASP A 102 10.82 -0.58 -14.80
CA ASP A 102 10.74 0.16 -16.07
C ASP A 102 12.13 0.60 -16.57
N ASP A 103 13.10 0.86 -15.68
CA ASP A 103 14.43 1.38 -16.03
C ASP A 103 15.42 0.29 -16.52
N GLY A 104 15.04 -1.00 -16.48
CA GLY A 104 15.84 -2.11 -17.03
C GLY A 104 17.14 -2.45 -16.28
N HIS A 105 17.54 -1.65 -15.28
CA HIS A 105 18.77 -1.81 -14.51
C HIS A 105 18.57 -2.65 -13.24
N TRP A 106 18.21 -3.92 -13.42
CA TRP A 106 18.18 -4.86 -12.30
C TRP A 106 19.41 -5.75 -12.32
N ASP A 107 20.21 -5.73 -11.26
CA ASP A 107 21.07 -6.85 -10.94
C ASP A 107 20.29 -7.97 -10.22
N ASP A 108 20.93 -9.12 -10.03
CA ASP A 108 20.30 -10.28 -9.38
C ASP A 108 19.90 -9.99 -7.93
N ALA A 109 20.62 -9.12 -7.23
CA ALA A 109 20.35 -8.81 -5.83
C ALA A 109 19.07 -8.00 -5.69
N LEU A 110 18.89 -6.99 -6.54
CA LEU A 110 17.69 -6.16 -6.59
C LEU A 110 16.48 -7.02 -6.93
N ARG A 111 16.58 -7.94 -7.92
CA ARG A 111 15.42 -8.78 -8.33
C ARG A 111 14.97 -9.67 -7.19
N LYS A 112 15.92 -10.28 -6.50
CA LYS A 112 15.64 -11.08 -5.29
C LYS A 112 14.99 -10.24 -4.20
N GLN A 113 15.39 -8.98 -4.03
CA GLN A 113 14.79 -8.11 -3.03
C GLN A 113 13.34 -7.71 -3.38
N ALA A 114 13.07 -7.35 -4.63
CA ALA A 114 11.71 -7.06 -5.06
C ALA A 114 10.81 -8.28 -4.95
N GLN A 115 11.27 -9.45 -5.41
CA GLN A 115 10.51 -10.70 -5.30
C GLN A 115 10.14 -11.01 -3.84
N ARG A 116 11.08 -10.89 -2.90
CA ARG A 116 10.78 -11.06 -1.46
C ARG A 116 9.74 -10.07 -0.95
N ASN A 117 9.77 -8.82 -1.41
CA ASN A 117 8.77 -7.83 -1.01
C ASN A 117 7.40 -8.16 -1.59
N PHE A 118 7.32 -8.58 -2.86
CA PHE A 118 6.07 -9.02 -3.49
C PHE A 118 5.47 -10.23 -2.78
N GLU A 119 6.28 -11.24 -2.44
CA GLU A 119 5.83 -12.40 -1.66
C GLU A 119 5.29 -11.99 -0.29
N ARG A 120 5.91 -11.01 0.36
CA ARG A 120 5.45 -10.49 1.64
C ARG A 120 4.14 -9.70 1.52
N ALA A 121 3.95 -8.92 0.46
CA ALA A 121 2.66 -8.26 0.19
C ALA A 121 1.55 -9.30 -0.01
N ALA A 122 1.83 -10.33 -0.82
CA ALA A 122 0.90 -11.43 -1.05
C ALA A 122 0.58 -12.22 0.24
N ALA A 123 1.49 -12.22 1.23
CA ALA A 123 1.28 -12.81 2.54
C ALA A 123 0.63 -11.86 3.58
N GLY A 124 0.19 -10.67 3.17
CA GLY A 124 -0.53 -9.75 4.06
C GLY A 124 0.34 -8.78 4.85
N HIS A 125 1.64 -8.69 4.55
CA HIS A 125 2.52 -7.75 5.22
C HIS A 125 2.29 -6.31 4.72
N TRP A 126 2.14 -5.41 5.69
CA TRP A 126 2.02 -3.97 5.46
C TRP A 126 3.36 -3.27 5.66
N TRP A 127 3.53 -2.13 5.00
CA TRP A 127 4.70 -1.28 5.17
C TRP A 127 4.29 0.17 5.35
N GLY A 128 5.13 0.88 6.09
CA GLY A 128 5.20 2.33 6.08
C GLY A 128 6.62 2.78 5.73
N THR A 129 6.74 4.00 5.25
CA THR A 129 8.03 4.68 5.06
C THR A 129 8.36 5.50 6.29
N VAL A 130 9.59 5.34 6.80
CA VAL A 130 10.17 6.23 7.80
C VAL A 130 11.37 6.89 7.13
N ILE A 131 11.25 8.20 6.86
CA ILE A 131 12.27 8.99 6.16
C ILE A 131 12.73 10.16 7.04
N SER A 132 11.78 10.83 7.69
CA SER A 132 12.08 11.99 8.53
C SER A 132 12.85 11.60 9.80
N GLU A 133 13.80 12.44 10.18
CA GLU A 133 14.48 12.44 11.47
C GLU A 133 14.49 13.87 12.05
N PRO A 134 14.79 14.06 13.36
CA PRO A 134 14.91 15.39 13.95
C PRO A 134 15.88 16.28 13.15
N GLY A 135 15.34 17.33 12.51
CA GLY A 135 16.12 18.28 11.71
C GLY A 135 16.11 18.07 10.19
N SER A 136 15.53 16.97 9.67
CA SER A 136 15.47 16.67 8.22
C SER A 136 14.06 16.56 7.63
N GLY A 137 13.01 16.88 8.39
CA GLY A 137 11.62 16.62 7.98
C GLY A 137 11.22 17.24 6.63
N GLY A 138 11.61 18.49 6.37
CA GLY A 138 11.32 19.19 5.10
C GLY A 138 12.41 19.02 4.03
N ASP A 139 13.55 18.44 4.39
CA ASP A 139 14.68 18.19 3.49
C ASP A 139 15.36 16.86 3.88
N PRO A 140 14.92 15.74 3.28
CA PRO A 140 15.46 14.41 3.57
C PRO A 140 16.97 14.29 3.34
N ASN A 141 17.56 15.15 2.49
CA ASN A 141 19.00 15.13 2.22
C ASN A 141 19.83 15.66 3.40
N ARG A 142 19.20 16.26 4.42
CA ARG A 142 19.84 16.65 5.67
C ARG A 142 19.94 15.51 6.68
N THR A 143 19.69 14.28 6.26
CA THR A 143 19.86 13.10 7.10
C THR A 143 21.29 13.02 7.67
N THR A 144 21.37 12.72 8.95
CA THR A 144 22.60 12.45 9.71
C THR A 144 22.79 10.95 9.96
N SER A 145 21.78 10.13 9.63
CA SER A 145 21.87 8.68 9.64
C SER A 145 22.99 8.18 8.72
N THR A 146 23.87 7.32 9.25
CA THR A 146 24.97 6.69 8.50
C THR A 146 24.72 5.20 8.33
N ALA A 147 24.98 4.68 7.13
CA ALA A 147 25.03 3.25 6.87
C ALA A 147 26.45 2.74 7.16
N ILE A 148 26.58 1.84 8.13
CA ILE A 148 27.82 1.15 8.47
C ILE A 148 27.74 -0.28 7.92
N ALA A 149 28.80 -0.70 7.22
CA ALA A 149 28.92 -2.01 6.59
C ALA A 149 29.38 -3.08 7.59
#